data_AF-A0A811UNQ9-F1
#
_entry.id   AF-A0A811UNQ9-F1
#
_cell.length_a   1.000
_cell.length_b   1.000
_cell.length_c   1.000
_cell.angle_alpha   90.00
_cell.angle_beta   90.00
_cell.angle_gamma   90.00
#
_symmetry.space_group_name_H-M   'P 1'
#
loop_
_entity.id
_entity.type
_entity.pdbx_description
1 polymer ?
#
loop_
_entity_poly.entity_id
_entity_poly.type
_entity_poly.pdbx_seq_one_letter_code
_entity_poly.pdbx_strand_id
1 'polypeptide(L)'
;MNSVQLALAQKYTNKFDNVDVDGVLSNNRILTNYIKCLMEKGPCTPEGRELKKLLPDALQTDCSKCTETQRKNSQKVINFLRSNRPGEWKLLLDKYDSRGVYRSKYEKQG
;
A
#
# COMPACT_ATOMS: atom_id res chain seq x y z
N MET A 1 15.28 -2.79 39.26
CA MET A 1 15.95 -3.35 38.07
C MET A 1 14.99 -3.20 36.90
N ASN A 2 15.44 -2.52 35.85
CA ASN A 2 14.64 -2.12 34.68
C ASN A 2 13.99 -3.32 33.97
N SER A 3 12.68 -3.25 33.77
CA SER A 3 11.98 -4.04 32.77
C SER A 3 11.49 -3.10 31.68
N VAL A 4 12.42 -2.59 30.86
CA VAL A 4 12.04 -1.97 29.58
C VAL A 4 11.61 -3.12 28.69
N GLN A 5 10.31 -3.40 28.65
CA GLN A 5 9.71 -4.24 27.63
C GLN A 5 9.96 -3.55 26.29
N LEU A 6 10.94 -4.07 25.54
CA LEU A 6 11.11 -3.76 24.13
C LEU A 6 9.80 -4.18 23.45
N ALA A 7 8.94 -3.21 23.14
CA ALA A 7 7.86 -3.44 22.19
C ALA A 7 8.54 -3.83 20.87
N LEU A 8 8.64 -5.13 20.59
CA LEU A 8 9.00 -5.62 19.27
C LEU A 8 8.00 -4.97 18.32
N ALA A 9 8.45 -4.00 17.53
CA ALA A 9 7.59 -3.26 16.62
C ALA A 9 6.88 -4.28 15.73
N GLN A 10 5.60 -4.53 16.00
CA GLN A 10 4.84 -5.61 15.39
C GLN A 10 4.79 -5.35 13.89
N LYS A 11 5.60 -6.09 13.13
CA LYS A 11 5.66 -5.96 11.68
C LYS A 11 4.38 -6.53 11.07
N TYR A 12 4.00 -6.03 9.90
CA TYR A 12 2.98 -6.69 9.09
C TYR A 12 3.45 -8.09 8.70
N THR A 13 2.50 -8.97 8.37
CA THR A 13 2.83 -10.29 7.82
C THR A 13 3.79 -10.15 6.63
N ASN A 14 4.78 -11.05 6.54
CA ASN A 14 5.72 -11.11 5.42
C ASN A 14 5.12 -11.77 4.17
N LYS A 15 3.83 -12.12 4.17
CA LYS A 15 3.13 -12.72 3.01
C LYS A 15 3.28 -11.86 1.74
N PHE A 16 3.39 -10.54 1.90
CA PHE A 16 3.53 -9.60 0.78
C PHE A 16 4.96 -9.47 0.23
N ASP A 17 5.95 -10.03 0.90
CA ASP A 17 7.36 -9.91 0.50
C ASP A 17 7.65 -10.75 -0.75
N ASN A 18 6.86 -11.80 -1.00
CA ASN A 18 7.00 -12.71 -2.14
C ASN A 18 6.03 -12.39 -3.30
N VAL A 19 5.30 -11.28 -3.23
CA VAL A 19 4.38 -10.89 -4.31
C VAL A 19 5.18 -10.38 -5.51
N ASP A 20 4.90 -10.93 -6.69
CA ASP A 20 5.41 -10.40 -7.94
C ASP A 20 4.70 -9.08 -8.31
N VAL A 21 5.25 -7.99 -7.78
CA VAL A 21 4.74 -6.63 -8.03
C VAL A 21 4.88 -6.26 -9.50
N ASP A 22 5.94 -6.70 -10.18
CA ASP A 22 6.16 -6.40 -11.59
C ASP A 22 5.13 -7.08 -12.49
N GLY A 23 4.83 -8.35 -12.23
CA GLY A 23 3.76 -9.07 -12.93
C GLY A 23 2.40 -8.44 -12.73
N VAL A 24 2.12 -7.92 -11.52
CA VAL A 24 0.87 -7.17 -11.25
C VAL A 24 0.83 -5.85 -12.01
N LEU A 25 1.89 -5.04 -11.93
CA LEU A 25 1.92 -3.69 -12.54
C LEU A 25 1.95 -3.73 -14.07
N SER A 26 2.60 -4.73 -14.67
CA SER A 26 2.64 -4.92 -16.12
C SER A 26 1.34 -5.50 -16.70
N ASN A 27 0.50 -6.13 -15.87
CA ASN A 27 -0.76 -6.72 -16.30
C ASN A 27 -1.96 -5.83 -15.95
N ASN A 28 -2.41 -5.03 -16.93
CA ASN A 28 -3.52 -4.10 -16.76
C ASN A 28 -4.80 -4.75 -16.21
N ARG A 29 -5.12 -5.98 -16.60
CA ARG A 29 -6.30 -6.69 -16.10
C ARG A 29 -6.17 -7.00 -14.61
N ILE A 30 -5.02 -7.55 -14.20
CA ILE A 30 -4.75 -7.89 -12.80
C ILE A 30 -4.72 -6.63 -11.94
N LEU A 31 -3.97 -5.60 -12.36
CA LEU A 31 -3.90 -4.32 -11.66
C LEU A 31 -5.29 -3.69 -11.48
N THR A 32 -6.09 -3.65 -12.54
CA THR A 32 -7.45 -3.10 -12.48
C THR A 32 -8.33 -3.87 -11.50
N ASN A 33 -8.20 -5.20 -11.43
CA ASN A 33 -8.96 -6.01 -10.47
C ASN A 33 -8.54 -5.72 -9.02
N TYR A 34 -7.24 -5.55 -8.76
CA TYR A 34 -6.76 -5.11 -7.46
C TYR A 34 -7.32 -3.73 -7.09
N ILE A 35 -7.26 -2.75 -8.01
CA ILE A 35 -7.80 -1.41 -7.76
C ILE A 35 -9.31 -1.47 -7.49
N LYS A 36 -10.09 -2.24 -8.27
CA LYS A 36 -11.53 -2.44 -8.02
C LYS A 36 -11.79 -3.07 -6.66
N CYS A 37 -11.02 -4.08 -6.26
CA CYS A 37 -11.09 -4.67 -4.94
C CYS A 37 -10.84 -3.63 -3.84
N LEU A 38 -9.75 -2.86 -3.95
CA LEU A 38 -9.39 -1.80 -3.01
C LEU A 38 -10.47 -0.70 -2.97
N MET A 39 -11.17 -0.44 -4.06
CA MET A 39 -12.24 0.55 -4.13
C MET A 39 -13.62 0.00 -3.79
N GLU A 40 -13.75 -1.26 -3.39
CA GLU A 40 -15.04 -1.94 -3.12
C GLU A 40 -15.98 -2.01 -4.33
N LYS A 41 -15.40 -2.05 -5.53
CA LYS A 41 -16.10 -2.09 -6.83
C LYS A 41 -15.94 -3.41 -7.56
N GLY A 42 -15.54 -4.47 -6.86
CA GLY A 42 -15.30 -5.78 -7.46
C GLY A 42 -14.84 -6.82 -6.45
N PRO A 43 -14.71 -8.09 -6.89
CA PRO A 43 -14.25 -9.17 -6.04
C PRO A 43 -12.81 -8.95 -5.59
N CYS A 44 -12.51 -9.41 -4.39
CA CYS A 44 -11.16 -9.42 -3.83
C CYS A 44 -10.63 -10.84 -3.74
N THR A 45 -9.36 -11.02 -4.09
CA THR A 45 -8.59 -12.21 -3.66
C THR A 45 -8.38 -12.16 -2.14
N PRO A 46 -8.02 -13.28 -1.50
CA PRO A 46 -7.61 -13.27 -0.09
C PRO A 46 -6.48 -12.26 0.18
N GLU A 47 -5.51 -12.15 -0.73
CA GLU A 47 -4.38 -11.20 -0.67
C GLU A 47 -4.88 -9.76 -0.77
N GLY A 48 -5.79 -9.46 -1.71
CA GLY A 48 -6.37 -8.13 -1.86
C GLY A 48 -7.19 -7.70 -0.65
N ARG A 49 -7.91 -8.63 -0.01
CA ARG A 49 -8.64 -8.37 1.25
C ARG A 49 -7.69 -8.01 2.38
N GLU A 50 -6.57 -8.72 2.49
CA GLU A 50 -5.59 -8.45 3.54
C GLU A 50 -4.89 -7.11 3.31
N LEU A 51 -4.44 -6.84 2.07
CA LEU A 51 -3.86 -5.55 1.71
C LEU A 51 -4.82 -4.39 2.05
N LYS A 52 -6.09 -4.52 1.66
CA LYS A 52 -7.13 -3.54 1.95
C LYS A 52 -7.26 -3.19 3.44
N LYS A 53 -7.13 -4.18 4.34
CA LYS A 53 -7.18 -3.97 5.79
C LYS A 53 -5.95 -3.22 6.31
N LEU A 54 -4.78 -3.46 5.70
CA LEU A 54 -3.51 -2.88 6.14
C LEU A 54 -3.28 -1.45 5.62
N LEU A 55 -3.82 -1.11 4.45
CA LEU A 55 -3.60 0.19 3.81
C LEU A 55 -3.86 1.42 4.71
N PRO A 56 -4.97 1.51 5.48
CA PRO A 56 -5.20 2.66 6.35
C PRO A 56 -4.06 2.86 7.37
N ASP A 57 -3.63 1.81 8.06
CA ASP A 57 -2.55 1.88 9.07
C ASP A 57 -1.20 2.16 8.40
N ALA A 58 -0.94 1.52 7.25
CA ALA A 58 0.31 1.71 6.51
C ALA A 58 0.45 3.16 6.01
N LEU A 59 -0.62 3.76 5.49
CA LEU A 59 -0.60 5.15 5.01
C LEU A 59 -0.55 6.16 6.17
N GLN A 60 -1.23 5.88 7.28
CA GLN A 60 -1.19 6.77 8.44
C GLN A 60 0.16 6.76 9.14
N THR A 61 0.88 5.65 9.13
CA THR A 61 2.14 5.50 9.89
C THR A 61 3.40 5.52 9.02
N ASP A 62 3.30 5.95 7.76
CA ASP A 62 4.38 5.87 6.75
C ASP A 62 5.05 4.49 6.73
N CYS A 63 4.20 3.45 6.70
CA CYS A 63 4.57 2.05 6.63
C CYS A 63 5.47 1.63 7.82
N SER A 64 5.34 2.21 9.02
CA SER A 64 6.21 1.95 10.19
C SER A 64 6.45 0.44 10.46
N LYS A 65 5.41 -0.36 10.27
CA LYS A 65 5.38 -1.82 10.47
C LYS A 65 5.77 -2.63 9.23
N CYS A 66 6.13 -2.00 8.11
CA CYS A 66 6.52 -2.70 6.90
C CYS A 66 7.93 -3.28 7.01
N THR A 67 8.15 -4.40 6.33
CA THR A 67 9.49 -4.92 6.03
C THR A 67 10.19 -4.03 5.00
N GLU A 68 11.50 -4.18 4.83
CA GLU A 68 12.23 -3.44 3.80
C GLU A 68 11.71 -3.75 2.39
N THR A 69 11.40 -5.03 2.13
CA THR A 69 10.81 -5.48 0.87
C THR A 69 9.46 -4.81 0.63
N GLN A 70 8.59 -4.76 1.64
CA GLN A 70 7.29 -4.08 1.54
C GLN A 70 7.43 -2.58 1.28
N ARG A 71 8.42 -1.91 1.89
CA ARG A 71 8.70 -0.49 1.62
C ARG A 71 9.14 -0.26 0.18
N LYS A 72 10.08 -1.08 -0.31
CA LYS A 72 10.56 -1.01 -1.72
C LYS A 72 9.41 -1.26 -2.70
N ASN A 73 8.63 -2.31 -2.47
CA ASN A 73 7.46 -2.67 -3.29
C ASN A 73 6.40 -1.57 -3.26
N SER A 74 6.10 -1.01 -2.09
CA SER A 74 5.14 0.09 -1.96
C SER A 74 5.59 1.32 -2.74
N GLN A 75 6.86 1.71 -2.64
CA GLN A 75 7.40 2.85 -3.38
C GLN A 75 7.31 2.64 -4.90
N LYS A 76 7.56 1.41 -5.36
CA LYS A 76 7.42 1.03 -6.77
C LYS A 76 5.97 1.17 -7.26
N VAL A 77 5.01 0.63 -6.50
CA VAL A 77 3.58 0.73 -6.80
C VAL A 77 3.14 2.20 -6.84
N ILE A 78 3.53 3.01 -5.85
CA ILE A 78 3.19 4.43 -5.79
C ILE A 78 3.72 5.17 -7.01
N ASN A 79 5.00 4.99 -7.36
CA ASN A 79 5.60 5.63 -8.52
C ASN A 79 4.88 5.23 -9.82
N PHE A 80 4.57 3.93 -9.98
CA PHE A 80 3.84 3.46 -11.15
C PHE A 80 2.44 4.08 -11.24
N LEU A 81 1.68 4.07 -10.14
CA LEU A 81 0.32 4.61 -10.13
C LEU A 81 0.30 6.11 -10.40
N ARG A 82 1.23 6.88 -9.82
CA ARG A 82 1.35 8.32 -10.09
C ARG A 82 1.58 8.61 -11.57
N SER A 83 2.49 7.88 -12.21
CA SER A 83 2.87 8.14 -13.60
C SER A 83 1.90 7.53 -14.64
N ASN A 84 1.34 6.35 -14.37
CA ASN A 84 0.61 5.57 -15.38
C ASN A 84 -0.90 5.44 -15.10
N ARG A 85 -1.32 5.68 -13.85
CA ARG A 85 -2.70 5.55 -13.37
C ARG A 85 -3.10 6.71 -12.44
N PRO A 86 -2.88 7.98 -12.84
CA PRO A 86 -3.05 9.13 -11.94
C PRO A 86 -4.49 9.29 -11.42
N GLY A 87 -5.48 8.89 -12.22
CA GLY A 87 -6.88 8.89 -11.80
C GLY A 87 -7.15 7.89 -10.67
N GLU A 88 -6.70 6.65 -10.84
CA GLU A 88 -6.82 5.61 -9.81
C GLU A 88 -5.98 5.92 -8.58
N TRP A 89 -4.79 6.51 -8.76
CA TRP A 89 -3.97 7.02 -7.65
C TRP A 89 -4.76 8.03 -6.80
N LYS A 90 -5.39 9.02 -7.44
CA LYS A 90 -6.22 10.00 -6.75
C LYS A 90 -7.38 9.34 -6.00
N LEU A 91 -8.09 8.40 -6.63
CA LEU A 91 -9.19 7.67 -5.99
C LEU A 91 -8.75 6.88 -4.75
N LEU A 92 -7.58 6.25 -4.81
CA LEU A 92 -7.02 5.52 -3.68
C LEU A 92 -6.63 6.45 -2.54
N LEU A 93 -6.02 7.61 -2.83
CA LEU A 93 -5.72 8.63 -1.81
C LEU A 93 -7.00 9.17 -1.17
N ASP A 94 -8.02 9.49 -1.96
CA ASP A 94 -9.32 9.96 -1.45
C ASP A 94 -9.97 8.94 -0.50
N LYS A 95 -9.77 7.63 -0.74
CA LYS A 95 -10.31 6.56 0.09
C LYS A 95 -9.50 6.29 1.36
N TYR A 96 -8.17 6.31 1.28
CA TYR A 96 -7.31 5.76 2.34
C TYR A 96 -6.41 6.80 3.04
N ASP A 97 -6.14 7.94 2.43
CA ASP A 97 -5.27 8.99 2.98
C ASP A 97 -6.09 10.17 3.54
N SER A 98 -6.99 9.88 4.48
CA SER A 98 -7.90 10.89 5.06
C SER A 98 -7.18 12.06 5.76
N ARG A 99 -5.91 11.85 6.18
CA ARG A 99 -5.07 12.89 6.80
C ARG A 99 -4.18 13.62 5.80
N GLY A 100 -4.19 13.24 4.51
CA GLY A 100 -3.39 13.85 3.46
C GLY A 100 -1.88 13.70 3.64
N VAL A 101 -1.43 12.70 4.42
CA VAL A 101 0.00 12.49 4.74
C VAL A 101 0.75 12.10 3.47
N TYR A 102 0.20 11.15 2.71
CA TYR A 102 0.80 10.68 1.47
C TYR A 102 0.62 11.67 0.34
N ARG A 103 -0.58 12.28 0.23
CA ARG A 103 -0.85 13.37 -0.70
C ARG A 103 0.21 14.47 -0.57
N SER A 104 0.45 14.96 0.64
CA SER A 104 1.45 16.00 0.90
C SER A 104 2.87 15.55 0.58
N LYS A 105 3.22 14.28 0.82
CA LYS A 105 4.55 13.72 0.56
C LYS A 105 4.86 13.66 -0.93
N TYR A 106 3.88 13.33 -1.77
CA TYR A 106 4.09 13.09 -3.20
C TYR A 106 3.66 14.25 -4.11
N GLU A 107 2.78 15.16 -3.67
CA GLU A 107 2.52 16.42 -4.40
C GLU A 107 3.74 17.35 -4.40
N LYS A 108 4.58 17.30 -3.35
CA LYS A 108 5.84 18.07 -3.28
C LYS A 108 6.97 17.53 -4.17
N GLN A 109 6.76 16.38 -4.82
CA GLN A 109 7.78 15.69 -5.64
C GLN A 109 7.45 15.72 -7.13
N GLY A 110 6.46 16.51 -7.54
CA GLY A 110 6.13 16.78 -8.95
C GLY A 110 6.19 18.27 -9.19
#